data_AF-A0A534ZES0-F1
#
_entry.id   AF-A0A534ZES0-F1
#
_cell.length_a   1.000
_cell.length_b   1.000
_cell.length_c   1.000
_cell.angle_alpha   90.00
_cell.angle_beta   90.00
_cell.angle_gamma   90.00
#
_symmetry.space_group_name_H-M   'P 1'
#
loop_
_entity.id
_entity.type
_entity.pdbx_description
1 polymer ?
#
loop_
_entity_poly.entity_id
_entity_poly.type
_entity_poly.pdbx_seq_one_letter_code
_entity_poly.pdbx_strand_id
1 'polypeptide(L)'
;MTEATRSFERWLSEHVRLRRDDVDFKHQQMAADAFSFLRATFYRWAELWAEELPELVEAPRVLSVGDLHVENYGTWRDAEGRLVWGVNDFDEATNLPYTFDLVRLATSAGLAAAEGHMTINLKEACAAILGGYTSALRS
;
A
#
# COMPACT_ATOMS: atom_id res chain seq x y z
N MET A 1 -3.12 19.03 -7.50
CA MET A 1 -4.10 17.98 -7.17
C MET A 1 -4.60 17.33 -8.44
N THR A 2 -4.46 16.01 -8.58
CA THR A 2 -4.87 15.26 -9.78
C THR A 2 -6.39 15.15 -9.89
N GLU A 3 -6.91 14.81 -11.07
CA GLU A 3 -8.33 14.54 -11.29
C GLU A 3 -8.82 13.34 -10.47
N ALA A 4 -8.04 12.26 -10.41
CA ALA A 4 -8.33 11.09 -9.59
C ALA A 4 -8.57 11.42 -8.11
N THR A 5 -7.72 12.28 -7.52
CA THR A 5 -7.86 12.71 -6.12
C THR A 5 -9.16 13.49 -5.89
N ARG A 6 -9.52 14.38 -6.82
CA ARG A 6 -10.79 15.13 -6.73
C ARG A 6 -12.01 14.22 -6.90
N SER A 7 -11.92 13.22 -7.79
CA SER A 7 -12.98 12.23 -7.99
C SER A 7 -13.18 11.39 -6.72
N PHE A 8 -12.08 10.89 -6.15
CA PHE A 8 -12.10 10.12 -4.91
C PHE A 8 -12.67 10.93 -3.74
N GLU A 9 -12.24 12.18 -3.54
CA GLU A 9 -12.78 13.03 -2.47
C GLU A 9 -14.25 13.34 -2.63
N ARG A 10 -14.72 13.52 -3.88
CA ARG A 10 -16.15 13.70 -4.15
C ARG A 10 -16.93 12.48 -3.70
N TRP A 11 -16.51 11.28 -4.14
CA TRP A 11 -17.12 10.02 -3.71
C TRP A 11 -17.05 9.83 -2.19
N LEU A 12 -15.90 10.11 -1.57
CA LEU A 12 -15.71 9.98 -0.12
C LEU A 12 -16.65 10.91 0.66
N SER A 13 -16.89 12.12 0.16
CA SER A 13 -17.80 13.09 0.78
C SER A 13 -19.26 12.65 0.82
N GLU A 14 -19.64 11.71 -0.05
CA GLU A 14 -20.98 11.10 -0.06
C GLU A 14 -21.15 10.05 1.03
N HIS A 15 -20.04 9.49 1.56
CA HIS A 15 -20.04 8.40 2.52
C HIS A 15 -19.64 8.83 3.94
N VAL A 16 -18.79 9.86 4.06
CA VAL A 16 -18.31 10.36 5.34
C VAL A 16 -18.29 11.90 5.37
N ARG A 17 -18.46 12.45 6.56
CA ARG A 17 -18.34 13.90 6.76
C ARG A 17 -16.88 14.32 6.69
N LEU A 18 -16.50 14.97 5.60
CA LEU A 18 -15.17 15.56 5.44
C LEU A 18 -15.07 16.89 6.20
N ARG A 19 -14.00 17.04 6.98
CA ARG A 19 -13.56 18.34 7.51
C ARG A 19 -12.49 18.89 6.59
N ARG A 20 -12.67 20.13 6.13
CA ARG A 20 -11.78 20.70 5.13
C ARG A 20 -10.34 20.81 5.63
N ASP A 21 -10.16 21.23 6.88
CA ASP A 21 -8.84 21.35 7.50
C ASP A 21 -8.10 20.01 7.56
N ASP A 22 -8.80 18.91 7.87
CA ASP A 22 -8.21 17.56 7.91
C ASP A 22 -7.81 17.09 6.50
N VAL A 23 -8.62 17.41 5.48
CA VAL A 23 -8.32 17.10 4.07
C VAL A 23 -7.11 17.90 3.59
N ASP A 24 -7.06 19.20 3.87
CA ASP A 24 -5.94 20.06 3.50
C ASP A 24 -4.64 19.63 4.21
N PHE A 25 -4.73 19.25 5.49
CA PHE A 25 -3.61 18.67 6.21
C PHE A 25 -3.15 17.35 5.58
N LYS A 26 -4.09 16.45 5.24
CA LYS A 26 -3.77 15.20 4.53
C LYS A 26 -3.07 15.48 3.20
N HIS A 27 -3.49 16.49 2.43
CA HIS A 27 -2.81 16.88 1.19
C HIS A 27 -1.39 17.37 1.41
N GLN A 28 -1.13 18.10 2.49
CA GLN A 28 0.23 18.51 2.85
C GLN A 28 1.11 17.30 3.16
N GLN A 29 0.60 16.33 3.93
CA GLN A 29 1.33 15.08 4.21
C GLN A 29 1.57 14.27 2.94
N MET A 30 0.56 14.15 2.07
CA MET A 30 0.67 13.46 0.78
C MET A 30 1.70 14.11 -0.15
N ALA A 31 1.89 15.42 -0.07
CA ALA A 31 2.82 16.16 -0.91
C ALA A 31 4.25 16.20 -0.36
N ALA A 32 4.50 15.62 0.82
CA ALA A 32 5.81 15.65 1.46
C ALA A 32 6.87 14.93 0.61
N ASP A 33 6.52 13.75 0.09
CA ASP A 33 7.42 12.89 -0.68
C ASP A 33 6.63 11.82 -1.47
N ALA A 34 7.31 11.09 -2.37
CA ALA A 34 6.66 10.10 -3.22
C ALA A 34 6.14 8.87 -2.46
N PHE A 35 6.79 8.49 -1.35
CA PHE A 35 6.39 7.36 -0.53
C PHE A 35 5.11 7.67 0.26
N SER A 36 5.05 8.85 0.89
CA SER A 36 3.86 9.41 1.54
C SER A 36 2.69 9.55 0.57
N PHE A 37 2.94 9.96 -0.68
CA PHE A 37 1.92 9.98 -1.72
C PHE A 37 1.36 8.57 -2.00
N LEU A 38 2.23 7.58 -2.29
CA LEU A 38 1.81 6.21 -2.59
C LEU A 38 0.89 5.64 -1.50
N ARG A 39 1.29 5.79 -0.23
CA ARG A 39 0.57 5.30 0.94
C ARG A 39 -0.82 5.89 1.11
N ALA A 40 -0.98 7.15 0.73
CA ALA A 40 -2.23 7.87 0.92
C ALA A 40 -3.19 7.75 -0.28
N THR A 41 -2.76 7.15 -1.39
CA THR A 41 -3.51 7.09 -2.64
C THR A 41 -3.72 5.67 -3.17
N PHE A 42 -4.22 4.76 -2.33
CA PHE A 42 -4.65 3.41 -2.76
C PHE A 42 -5.51 3.45 -4.04
N TYR A 43 -6.52 4.33 -4.07
CA TYR A 43 -7.43 4.49 -5.20
C TYR A 43 -6.70 4.73 -6.53
N ARG A 44 -5.58 5.48 -6.49
CA ARG A 44 -4.80 5.79 -7.68
C ARG A 44 -3.96 4.61 -8.14
N TRP A 45 -3.45 3.83 -7.19
CA TRP A 45 -2.77 2.57 -7.49
C TRP A 45 -3.74 1.57 -8.14
N ALA A 46 -4.93 1.40 -7.56
CA ALA A 46 -5.95 0.50 -8.08
C ALA A 46 -6.45 0.89 -9.48
N GLU A 47 -6.57 2.19 -9.75
CA GLU A 47 -6.95 2.73 -11.06
C GLU A 47 -5.92 2.40 -12.15
N LEU A 48 -4.62 2.56 -11.85
CA LEU A 48 -3.55 2.43 -12.84
C LEU A 48 -3.01 1.01 -12.99
N TRP A 49 -3.05 0.21 -11.93
CA TRP A 49 -2.39 -1.09 -11.86
C TRP A 49 -2.67 -1.97 -13.09
N ALA A 50 -3.94 -2.11 -13.47
CA ALA A 50 -4.33 -3.02 -14.54
C ALA A 50 -3.91 -2.54 -15.93
N GLU A 51 -3.79 -1.22 -16.11
CA GLU A 51 -3.36 -0.61 -17.38
C GLU A 51 -1.83 -0.65 -17.52
N GLU A 52 -1.10 -0.40 -16.42
CA GLU A 52 0.36 -0.34 -16.41
C GLU A 52 1.01 -1.73 -16.36
N LEU A 53 0.34 -2.72 -15.78
CA LEU A 53 0.86 -4.08 -15.56
C LEU A 53 -0.14 -5.17 -16.00
N PRO A 54 -0.61 -5.15 -17.26
CA PRO A 54 -1.67 -6.04 -17.74
C PRO A 54 -1.30 -7.52 -17.62
N GLU A 55 -0.03 -7.87 -17.75
CA GLU A 55 0.46 -9.24 -17.62
C GLU A 55 0.33 -9.82 -16.20
N LEU A 56 0.19 -8.96 -15.19
CA LEU A 56 0.07 -9.37 -13.79
C LEU A 56 -1.39 -9.51 -13.32
N VAL A 57 -2.35 -9.02 -14.11
CA VAL A 57 -3.78 -9.02 -13.77
C VAL A 57 -4.39 -10.41 -13.78
N GLU A 58 -3.87 -11.32 -14.62
CA GLU A 58 -4.36 -12.69 -14.75
C GLU A 58 -3.77 -13.67 -13.71
N ALA A 59 -2.94 -13.17 -12.78
CA ALA A 59 -2.39 -14.01 -11.73
C ALA A 59 -3.50 -14.52 -10.76
N PRO A 60 -3.31 -15.70 -10.14
CA PRO A 60 -4.24 -16.23 -9.16
C PRO A 60 -4.67 -15.20 -8.11
N ARG A 61 -5.98 -15.13 -7.89
CA ARG A 61 -6.57 -14.21 -6.92
C ARG A 61 -6.53 -14.79 -5.51
N VAL A 62 -6.19 -13.94 -4.56
CA VAL A 62 -6.14 -14.24 -3.12
C VAL A 62 -6.80 -13.09 -2.36
N LEU A 63 -7.20 -13.35 -1.12
CA LEU A 63 -7.56 -12.27 -0.20
C LEU A 63 -6.30 -11.43 0.06
N SER A 64 -6.24 -10.29 -0.61
CA SER A 64 -5.11 -9.36 -0.60
C SER A 64 -5.41 -8.24 0.40
N VAL A 65 -4.36 -7.62 0.92
CA VAL A 65 -4.42 -6.44 1.80
C VAL A 65 -4.88 -5.21 1.01
N GLY A 66 -4.50 -5.09 -0.27
CA GLY A 66 -4.88 -3.98 -1.13
C GLY A 66 -3.93 -2.80 -0.97
N ASP A 67 -3.92 -2.14 0.17
CA ASP A 67 -3.04 -1.00 0.42
C ASP A 67 -1.64 -1.39 0.94
N LEU A 68 -1.12 -2.59 0.61
CA LEU A 68 0.11 -3.09 1.22
C LEU A 68 1.36 -2.22 0.93
N HIS A 69 2.02 -1.74 1.98
CA HIS A 69 3.28 -1.00 1.93
C HIS A 69 4.15 -1.30 3.16
N VAL A 70 5.44 -0.92 3.10
CA VAL A 70 6.42 -1.25 4.15
C VAL A 70 6.02 -0.77 5.55
N GLU A 71 5.29 0.34 5.68
CA GLU A 71 4.81 0.83 6.99
C GLU A 71 3.54 0.14 7.50
N ASN A 72 2.87 -0.71 6.72
CA ASN A 72 1.85 -1.61 7.29
C ASN A 72 2.49 -2.73 8.13
N TYR A 73 3.80 -2.99 7.96
CA TYR A 73 4.51 -3.96 8.77
C TYR A 73 4.97 -3.31 10.08
N GLY A 74 4.46 -3.82 11.20
CA GLY A 74 4.78 -3.27 12.50
C GLY A 74 4.62 -4.29 13.62
N THR A 75 4.80 -3.81 14.86
CA THR A 75 4.48 -4.58 16.06
C THR A 75 3.29 -3.95 16.76
N TRP A 76 2.33 -4.77 17.19
CA TRP A 76 1.19 -4.34 18.00
C TRP A 76 0.90 -5.36 19.09
N ARG A 77 0.02 -4.98 20.02
CA ARG A 77 -0.47 -5.89 21.05
C ARG A 77 -1.78 -6.51 20.61
N ASP A 78 -1.89 -7.83 20.74
CA ASP A 78 -3.18 -8.50 20.59
C ASP A 78 -4.11 -8.24 21.80
N ALA A 79 -5.30 -8.83 21.77
CA ALA A 79 -6.30 -8.68 22.83
C ALA A 79 -5.80 -9.18 24.20
N GLU A 80 -4.82 -10.08 24.21
CA GLU A 80 -4.18 -10.62 25.41
C GLU A 80 -2.90 -9.85 25.80
N GLY A 81 -2.57 -8.77 25.09
CA GLY A 81 -1.42 -7.91 25.36
C GLY A 81 -0.07 -8.45 24.85
N ARG A 82 -0.07 -9.56 24.10
CA ARG A 82 1.14 -10.16 23.52
C ARG A 82 1.61 -9.36 22.32
N LEU A 83 2.92 -9.25 22.15
CA LEU A 83 3.50 -8.58 20.97
C LEU A 83 3.38 -9.50 19.76
N VAL A 84 2.70 -9.00 18.73
CA VAL A 84 2.54 -9.62 17.42
C VAL A 84 3.25 -8.75 16.40
N TRP A 85 3.90 -9.38 15.41
CA TRP A 85 4.47 -8.72 14.26
C TRP A 85 3.73 -9.17 13.00
N GLY A 86 3.50 -8.25 12.07
CA GLY A 86 2.81 -8.52 10.81
C GLY A 86 2.21 -7.27 10.19
N VAL A 87 1.13 -7.46 9.42
CA VAL A 87 0.36 -6.38 8.78
C VAL A 87 -0.75 -5.89 9.72
N ASN A 88 -0.90 -4.57 9.88
CA ASN A 88 -1.79 -3.96 10.87
C ASN A 88 -3.02 -3.22 10.31
N ASP A 89 -3.22 -3.19 8.99
CA ASP A 89 -4.31 -2.46 8.32
C ASP A 89 -4.90 -3.30 7.17
N PHE A 90 -6.22 -3.39 7.10
CA PHE A 90 -6.96 -4.25 6.16
C PHE A 90 -8.25 -3.57 5.65
N ASP A 91 -8.38 -2.25 5.75
CA ASP A 91 -9.59 -1.53 5.33
C ASP A 91 -9.83 -1.66 3.80
N GLU A 92 -8.77 -1.83 3.01
CA GLU A 92 -8.81 -2.06 1.56
C GLU A 92 -8.76 -3.55 1.16
N ALA A 93 -8.88 -4.48 2.12
CA ALA A 93 -8.71 -5.90 1.84
C ALA A 93 -9.79 -6.44 0.89
N THR A 94 -9.37 -7.07 -0.21
CA THR A 94 -10.28 -7.62 -1.22
C THR A 94 -9.62 -8.71 -2.06
N ASN A 95 -10.41 -9.40 -2.88
CA ASN A 95 -9.92 -10.51 -3.70
C ASN A 95 -9.22 -10.00 -4.97
N LEU A 96 -7.89 -9.89 -4.93
CA LEU A 96 -7.05 -9.36 -6.01
C LEU A 96 -5.99 -10.40 -6.44
N PRO A 97 -5.42 -10.29 -7.65
CA PRO A 97 -4.24 -11.05 -8.03
C PRO A 97 -3.14 -10.87 -6.98
N TYR A 98 -2.51 -11.94 -6.51
CA TYR A 98 -1.49 -11.85 -5.44
C TYR A 98 -0.31 -10.91 -5.79
N THR A 99 -0.08 -10.72 -7.08
CA THR A 99 0.92 -9.80 -7.65
C THR A 99 0.66 -8.35 -7.29
N PHE A 100 -0.61 -7.97 -7.05
CA PHE A 100 -1.01 -6.61 -6.67
C PHE A 100 -0.29 -6.15 -5.41
N ASP A 101 -0.41 -6.93 -4.33
CA ASP A 101 0.24 -6.65 -3.05
C ASP A 101 1.76 -6.75 -3.15
N LEU A 102 2.29 -7.77 -3.84
CA LEU A 102 3.73 -7.96 -3.95
C LEU A 102 4.44 -6.80 -4.67
N VAL A 103 3.88 -6.35 -5.79
CA VAL A 103 4.48 -5.24 -6.54
C VAL A 103 4.23 -3.92 -5.82
N ARG A 104 3.05 -3.71 -5.22
CA ARG A 104 2.81 -2.50 -4.42
C ARG A 104 3.79 -2.39 -3.25
N LEU A 105 4.04 -3.50 -2.54
CA LEU A 105 5.01 -3.56 -1.44
C LEU A 105 6.42 -3.26 -1.94
N ALA A 106 6.85 -3.88 -3.05
CA ALA A 106 8.17 -3.64 -3.65
C ALA A 106 8.35 -2.18 -4.10
N THR A 107 7.34 -1.61 -4.76
CA THR A 107 7.34 -0.19 -5.15
C THR A 107 7.43 0.70 -3.92
N SER A 108 6.68 0.40 -2.85
CA SER A 108 6.74 1.16 -1.60
C SER A 108 8.12 1.14 -0.96
N ALA A 109 8.80 -0.01 -0.97
CA ALA A 109 10.17 -0.13 -0.46
C ALA A 109 11.17 0.66 -1.30
N GLY A 110 11.01 0.64 -2.63
CA GLY A 110 11.84 1.43 -3.54
C GLY A 110 11.69 2.94 -3.33
N LEU A 111 10.46 3.43 -3.19
CA LEU A 111 10.18 4.84 -2.89
C LEU A 111 10.69 5.22 -1.50
N ALA A 112 10.43 4.40 -0.48
CA ALA A 112 10.92 4.63 0.88
C ALA A 112 12.45 4.73 0.93
N ALA A 113 13.15 3.87 0.18
CA ALA A 113 14.61 3.94 0.07
C ALA A 113 15.09 5.20 -0.66
N ALA A 114 14.42 5.59 -1.75
CA ALA A 114 14.76 6.80 -2.51
C ALA A 114 14.62 8.09 -1.67
N GLU A 115 13.65 8.13 -0.76
CA GLU A 115 13.40 9.24 0.16
C GLU A 115 14.21 9.12 1.48
N GLY A 116 15.07 8.10 1.60
CA GLY A 116 15.98 7.93 2.75
C GLY A 116 15.34 7.32 4.01
N HIS A 117 14.13 6.76 3.93
CA HIS A 117 13.49 6.03 5.03
C HIS A 117 14.09 4.64 5.24
N MET A 118 14.78 4.09 4.23
CA MET A 118 15.38 2.76 4.26
C MET A 118 16.76 2.74 3.62
N THR A 119 17.63 1.84 4.07
CA THR A 119 19.00 1.69 3.54
C THR A 119 19.14 0.57 2.50
N ILE A 120 18.06 -0.15 2.19
CA ILE A 120 18.06 -1.22 1.19
C ILE A 120 17.78 -0.67 -0.19
N ASN A 121 18.37 -1.24 -1.23
CA ASN A 121 17.99 -0.88 -2.60
C ASN A 121 16.78 -1.69 -3.09
N LEU A 122 16.13 -1.22 -4.17
CA LEU A 122 14.94 -1.88 -4.73
C LEU A 122 15.18 -3.35 -5.08
N LYS A 123 16.36 -3.71 -5.59
CA LYS A 123 16.67 -5.10 -5.96
C LYS A 123 16.74 -6.00 -4.72
N GLU A 124 17.36 -5.52 -3.65
CA GLU A 124 17.40 -6.22 -2.36
C GLU A 124 16.00 -6.36 -1.75
N ALA A 125 15.20 -5.29 -1.80
CA ALA A 125 13.81 -5.32 -1.33
C ALA A 125 12.99 -6.36 -2.09
N CYS A 126 13.02 -6.36 -3.44
CA CYS A 126 12.34 -7.34 -4.27
C CYS A 126 12.80 -8.78 -3.95
N ALA A 127 14.10 -9.00 -3.78
CA ALA A 127 14.65 -10.31 -3.44
C ALA A 127 14.16 -10.79 -2.07
N ALA A 128 14.15 -9.91 -1.06
CA ALA A 128 13.65 -10.22 0.28
C ALA A 128 12.15 -10.54 0.27
N ILE A 129 11.35 -9.72 -0.41
CA ILE A 129 9.89 -9.90 -0.53
C ILE A 129 9.58 -11.23 -1.22
N LEU A 130 10.15 -11.48 -2.39
CA LEU A 130 9.92 -12.73 -3.13
C LEU A 130 10.46 -13.95 -2.36
N GLY A 131 11.63 -13.84 -1.74
CA GLY A 131 12.21 -14.90 -0.92
C GLY A 131 11.33 -15.28 0.27
N GLY A 132 10.82 -14.28 1.00
CA GLY A 132 9.89 -14.47 2.11
C GLY A 132 8.57 -15.09 1.66
N TYR A 133 7.94 -14.52 0.62
CA TYR A 133 6.66 -15.00 0.10
C TYR A 133 6.75 -16.45 -0.39
N THR A 134 7.77 -16.77 -1.19
CA THR A 134 7.94 -18.14 -1.73
C THR A 134 8.29 -19.17 -0.66
N SER A 135 9.00 -18.76 0.39
CA SER A 135 9.32 -19.64 1.53
C SER A 135 8.07 -19.94 2.36
N ALA A 136 7.22 -18.95 2.61
CA ALA A 136 5.94 -19.12 3.31
C ALA A 136 4.95 -20.01 2.54
N LEU A 137 4.98 -20.00 1.20
CA LEU A 137 4.16 -20.91 0.40
C LEU A 137 4.61 -22.38 0.46
N ARG A 138 5.83 -22.65 0.92
CA ARG A 138 6.42 -24.00 0.99
C ARG A 138 6.38 -24.61 2.39
N SER A 139 6.05 -23.82 3.41
CA SER A 139 5.91 -24.26 4.81
C SER A 139 4.53 -24.81 5.08
#